data_AF-A0A437MJ47-F1
#
_entry.id   AF-A0A437MJ47-F1
#
_cell.length_a   1.000
_cell.length_b   1.000
_cell.length_c   1.000
_cell.angle_alpha   90.00
_cell.angle_beta   90.00
_cell.angle_gamma   90.00
#
_symmetry.space_group_name_H-M   'P 1'
#
loop_
_entity.id
_entity.type
_entity.pdbx_description
1 polymer ?
#
loop_
_entity_poly.entity_id
_entity_poly.type
_entity_poly.pdbx_seq_one_letter_code
_entity_poly.pdbx_strand_id
1 'polypeptide(L)'
;MTREELHALVWAKPMRTAAAERGISDVALAKQCRRAGVPVPPRGYWNKVHAGKAVVAQSLPPLPPTPLQKAGLGGLFPALKAPPTGVGGTNTKALLRPEFLDLAEAKKRIEAVLGGLDLRRRFAQSHPIVAKLLEQEEKRKTKRRPGEDDAYYELFYINLSKPIQQRRLKFLSKLLNFLGDLGIDAFGSKQEGENFSLEIGASSVSILIGVEDGSHKDPFRHRRRAGVPDKPGIRLDVLEDGRDGRSTVRTWRDGALPIEQQLADILRGILFYAETRARQGAIRGYDWAIADRMRKAEELEAAAGRAREQRIACEAAALKARRDALFGGANDLEQAERIRRYVAAVRERCAQLPETLAPDLLAQWTLWALSEANALDPVLSGRVLRDTKRWVGPVNHPAIDGDGATGQDIHR
;
A
#
# COMPACT_ATOMS: atom_id res chain seq x y z
N MET A 1 -1.56 0.34 -21.81
CA MET A 1 -1.71 0.95 -23.13
C MET A 1 -0.33 1.01 -23.77
N THR A 2 -0.18 0.45 -24.96
CA THR A 2 1.07 0.44 -25.72
C THR A 2 1.33 1.82 -26.34
N ARG A 3 2.54 2.04 -26.88
CA ARG A 3 2.93 3.32 -27.48
C ARG A 3 2.11 3.60 -28.75
N GLU A 4 1.81 2.55 -29.51
CA GLU A 4 1.02 2.59 -30.73
C GLU A 4 -0.43 2.97 -30.43
N GLU A 5 -1.02 2.35 -29.41
CA GLU A 5 -2.38 2.68 -28.94
C GLU A 5 -2.48 4.14 -28.46
N LEU A 6 -1.41 4.67 -27.86
CA LEU A 6 -1.36 6.05 -27.36
C LEU A 6 -1.25 7.09 -28.47
N HIS A 7 -0.48 6.78 -29.51
CA HIS A 7 -0.40 7.61 -30.72
C HIS A 7 -1.73 7.58 -31.49
N ALA A 8 -2.30 6.39 -31.71
CA ALA A 8 -3.59 6.25 -32.38
C ALA A 8 -4.69 7.06 -31.67
N LEU A 9 -4.74 7.02 -30.35
CA LEU A 9 -5.74 7.74 -29.56
C LEU A 9 -5.62 9.27 -29.70
N VAL A 10 -4.41 9.81 -29.63
CA VAL A 10 -4.16 11.26 -29.64
C VAL A 10 -4.23 11.86 -31.04
N TRP A 11 -3.98 11.05 -32.08
CA TRP A 11 -4.11 11.46 -33.48
C TRP A 11 -5.48 11.16 -34.08
N ALA A 12 -6.35 10.38 -33.42
CA ALA A 12 -7.73 10.15 -33.83
C ALA A 12 -8.70 11.25 -33.35
N LYS A 13 -8.42 11.89 -32.20
CA LYS A 13 -9.32 12.90 -31.63
C LYS A 13 -8.61 13.96 -30.77
N PRO A 14 -9.25 15.11 -30.51
CA PRO A 14 -8.70 16.14 -29.63
C PRO A 14 -8.35 15.61 -28.23
N MET A 15 -7.24 16.11 -27.69
CA MET A 15 -6.65 15.60 -26.44
C MET A 15 -7.60 15.71 -25.23
N ARG A 16 -8.49 16.71 -25.21
CA ARG A 16 -9.53 16.82 -24.18
C ARG A 16 -10.55 15.68 -24.26
N THR A 17 -11.03 15.36 -25.45
CA THR A 17 -11.96 14.24 -25.69
C THR A 17 -11.29 12.90 -25.38
N ALA A 18 -10.06 12.71 -25.85
CA ALA A 18 -9.27 11.50 -25.57
C ALA A 18 -9.01 11.29 -24.07
N ALA A 19 -8.81 12.38 -23.31
CA ALA A 19 -8.59 12.31 -21.87
C ALA A 19 -9.90 12.04 -21.10
N ALA A 20 -11.00 12.68 -21.51
CA ALA A 20 -12.32 12.51 -20.90
C ALA A 20 -12.84 11.07 -21.02
N GLU A 21 -12.70 10.43 -22.17
CA GLU A 21 -13.07 9.01 -22.36
C GLU A 21 -12.29 8.05 -21.47
N ARG A 22 -11.13 8.49 -20.97
CA ARG A 22 -10.26 7.71 -20.10
C ARG A 22 -10.38 8.09 -18.62
N GLY A 23 -11.26 9.03 -18.27
CA GLY A 23 -11.42 9.52 -16.90
C GLY A 23 -10.16 10.19 -16.35
N ILE A 24 -9.28 10.72 -17.21
CA ILE A 24 -8.04 11.40 -16.82
C ILE A 24 -8.05 12.84 -17.32
N SER A 25 -7.22 13.70 -16.70
CA SER A 25 -7.04 15.07 -17.19
C SER A 25 -6.21 15.12 -18.48
N ASP A 26 -6.45 16.14 -19.31
CA ASP A 26 -5.68 16.42 -20.52
C ASP A 26 -4.18 16.61 -20.23
N VAL A 27 -3.84 17.21 -19.08
CA VAL A 27 -2.47 17.31 -18.58
C VAL A 27 -1.88 15.94 -18.22
N ALA A 28 -2.66 15.03 -17.63
CA ALA A 28 -2.22 13.68 -17.32
C ALA A 28 -1.97 12.86 -18.59
N LEU A 29 -2.86 12.95 -19.59
CA LEU A 29 -2.67 12.31 -20.89
C LEU A 29 -1.45 12.89 -21.64
N ALA A 30 -1.23 14.21 -21.58
CA ALA A 30 -0.05 14.85 -22.17
C ALA A 30 1.26 14.39 -21.50
N LYS A 31 1.26 14.20 -20.17
CA LYS A 31 2.39 13.61 -19.45
C LYS A 31 2.65 12.16 -19.90
N GLN A 32 1.59 11.39 -20.13
CA GLN A 32 1.69 10.02 -20.61
C GLN A 32 2.26 9.94 -22.03
N CYS A 33 1.82 10.84 -22.93
CA CYS A 33 2.38 10.98 -24.29
C CYS A 33 3.88 11.31 -24.26
N ARG A 34 4.26 12.28 -23.41
CA ARG A 34 5.65 12.69 -23.23
C ARG A 34 6.52 11.56 -22.67
N ARG A 35 6.00 10.79 -21.70
CA ARG A 35 6.68 9.64 -21.11
C ARG A 35 6.88 8.51 -22.11
N ALA A 36 5.96 8.34 -23.06
CA ALA A 36 6.01 7.30 -24.09
C ALA A 36 6.73 7.74 -25.38
N GLY A 37 7.24 8.96 -25.46
CA GLY A 37 7.87 9.49 -26.69
C GLY A 37 6.91 9.58 -27.88
N VAL A 38 5.63 9.81 -27.60
CA VAL A 38 4.57 9.95 -28.63
C VAL A 38 4.43 11.43 -28.98
N PRO A 39 4.61 11.83 -30.26
CA PRO A 39 4.37 13.21 -30.66
C PRO A 39 2.88 13.54 -30.52
N VAL A 40 2.59 14.67 -29.89
CA VAL A 40 1.25 15.23 -29.76
C VAL A 40 1.00 16.23 -30.90
N PRO A 41 -0.22 16.29 -31.46
CA PRO A 41 -0.56 17.27 -32.49
C PRO A 41 -0.30 18.71 -31.99
N PRO A 42 0.30 19.58 -32.83
CA PRO A 42 0.58 20.96 -32.44
C PRO A 42 -0.71 21.75 -32.19
N ARG A 43 -0.60 22.83 -31.40
CA ARG A 43 -1.73 23.73 -31.13
C ARG A 43 -2.32 24.26 -32.45
N GLY A 44 -3.63 24.05 -32.64
CA GLY A 44 -4.34 24.43 -33.87
C GLY A 44 -4.42 23.33 -34.95
N TYR A 45 -3.80 22.16 -34.77
CA TYR A 45 -3.95 21.01 -35.68
C TYR A 45 -5.43 20.62 -35.86
N TRP A 46 -6.13 20.36 -34.76
CA TRP A 46 -7.54 19.98 -34.80
C TRP A 46 -8.46 21.08 -35.34
N ASN A 47 -8.11 22.36 -35.14
CA ASN A 47 -8.85 23.47 -35.76
C ASN A 47 -8.73 23.46 -37.28
N LYS A 48 -7.57 23.07 -37.82
CA LYS A 48 -7.36 22.93 -39.28
C LYS A 48 -8.11 21.71 -39.84
N VAL A 49 -8.16 20.61 -39.10
CA VAL A 49 -8.94 19.41 -39.45
C VAL A 49 -10.44 19.70 -39.45
N HIS A 50 -10.97 20.36 -38.41
CA HIS A 50 -12.38 20.76 -38.34
C HIS A 50 -12.76 21.79 -39.42
N ALA A 51 -11.82 22.61 -39.89
CA ALA A 51 -12.00 23.55 -40.98
C ALA A 51 -11.83 22.92 -42.39
N GLY A 52 -11.77 21.59 -42.49
CA GLY A 52 -11.70 20.86 -43.76
C GLY A 52 -10.37 21.01 -44.52
N LYS A 53 -9.31 21.52 -43.89
CA LYS A 53 -7.99 21.66 -44.53
C LYS A 53 -7.26 20.32 -44.51
N ALA A 54 -6.61 19.96 -45.61
CA ALA A 54 -5.73 18.79 -45.67
C ALA A 54 -4.54 18.98 -44.71
N VAL A 55 -4.45 18.15 -43.68
CA VAL A 55 -3.32 18.14 -42.73
C VAL A 55 -2.73 16.75 -42.70
N VAL A 56 -1.40 16.66 -42.85
CA VAL A 56 -0.67 15.39 -42.78
C VAL A 56 -0.54 14.99 -41.31
N ALA A 57 -1.14 13.85 -40.93
CA ALA A 57 -0.90 13.25 -39.63
C ALA A 57 0.56 12.80 -39.55
N GLN A 58 1.29 13.19 -38.50
CA GLN A 58 2.66 12.72 -38.33
C GLN A 58 2.61 11.22 -37.98
N SER A 59 3.12 10.40 -38.89
CA SER A 59 3.37 8.98 -38.64
C SER A 59 4.26 8.84 -37.42
N LEU A 60 3.99 7.84 -36.58
CA LEU A 60 4.80 7.53 -35.40
C LEU A 60 6.28 7.45 -35.84
N PRO A 61 7.15 8.39 -35.44
CA PRO A 61 8.51 8.40 -35.93
C PRO A 61 9.21 7.11 -35.46
N PRO A 62 9.87 6.35 -36.36
CA PRO A 62 10.74 5.27 -35.93
C PRO A 62 11.75 5.86 -34.96
N LEU A 63 11.97 5.21 -33.80
CA LEU A 63 12.97 5.70 -32.88
C LEU A 63 14.30 5.82 -33.62
N PRO A 64 15.01 6.95 -33.54
CA PRO A 64 16.35 7.03 -34.09
C PRO A 64 17.19 5.89 -33.48
N PRO A 65 18.01 5.19 -34.28
CA PRO A 65 18.89 4.17 -33.76
C PRO A 65 20.06 4.89 -33.08
N THR A 66 19.90 5.22 -31.80
CA THR A 66 20.97 5.58 -30.87
C THR A 66 20.48 5.37 -29.43
N PRO A 67 21.39 4.97 -28.53
CA PRO A 67 21.08 3.98 -27.51
C PRO A 67 20.23 4.55 -26.36
N LEU A 68 19.24 3.76 -25.93
CA LEU A 68 18.68 3.77 -24.58
C LEU A 68 17.87 5.00 -24.16
N GLN A 69 17.02 5.56 -25.02
CA GLN A 69 15.99 6.49 -24.55
C GLN A 69 14.61 5.85 -24.46
N LYS A 70 14.23 5.57 -23.20
CA LYS A 70 12.87 5.61 -22.64
C LYS A 70 11.75 4.82 -23.33
N ALA A 71 12.08 3.89 -24.22
CA ALA A 71 11.36 2.61 -24.31
C ALA A 71 11.81 1.72 -23.14
N GLY A 72 11.56 2.21 -21.92
CA GLY A 72 11.82 1.63 -20.59
C GLY A 72 13.06 0.73 -20.44
N LEU A 73 13.90 1.06 -19.47
CA LEU A 73 14.74 0.05 -18.77
C LEU A 73 13.97 -1.27 -18.47
N GLY A 74 12.63 -1.25 -18.39
CA GLY A 74 11.76 -2.44 -18.32
C GLY A 74 11.80 -3.40 -19.52
N GLY A 75 12.45 -3.09 -20.64
CA GLY A 75 12.82 -4.04 -21.69
C GLY A 75 14.19 -4.69 -21.48
N LEU A 76 15.12 -3.96 -20.88
CA LEU A 76 16.46 -4.45 -20.52
C LEU A 76 16.46 -5.32 -19.26
N PHE A 77 15.52 -5.03 -18.36
CA PHE A 77 15.39 -5.65 -17.06
C PHE A 77 13.92 -6.06 -16.84
N PRO A 78 13.50 -7.24 -17.34
CA PRO A 78 12.12 -7.72 -17.18
C PRO A 78 11.68 -7.81 -15.72
N ALA A 79 12.64 -8.08 -14.83
CA ALA A 79 12.45 -8.14 -13.40
C ALA A 79 12.16 -6.77 -12.76
N LEU A 80 12.56 -5.68 -13.42
CA LEU A 80 12.31 -4.31 -12.98
C LEU A 80 10.95 -3.78 -13.42
N LYS A 81 10.07 -4.61 -14.00
CA LYS A 81 8.64 -4.27 -14.06
C LYS A 81 8.09 -4.42 -12.64
N ALA A 82 7.33 -3.43 -12.18
CA ALA A 82 6.75 -3.44 -10.84
C ALA A 82 6.05 -4.79 -10.60
N PRO A 83 6.18 -5.38 -9.39
CA PRO A 83 5.32 -6.49 -9.02
C PRO A 83 3.88 -6.06 -9.26
N PRO A 84 2.97 -6.98 -9.62
CA PRO A 84 1.55 -6.67 -9.66
C PRO A 84 1.11 -6.40 -8.21
N THR A 85 1.37 -5.19 -7.71
CA THR A 85 0.75 -4.65 -6.52
C THR A 85 -0.69 -4.38 -6.91
N GLY A 86 -1.48 -5.44 -6.88
CA GLY A 86 -2.93 -5.37 -6.84
C GLY A 86 -3.38 -4.81 -5.49
N VAL A 87 -3.06 -3.55 -5.23
CA VAL A 87 -3.79 -2.76 -4.25
C VAL A 87 -5.07 -2.32 -4.96
N GLY A 88 -6.17 -3.02 -4.67
CA GLY A 88 -7.51 -2.55 -4.99
C GLY A 88 -8.00 -2.80 -6.42
N GLY A 89 -7.93 -4.05 -6.88
CA GLY A 89 -8.62 -4.44 -8.11
C GLY A 89 -9.11 -5.86 -8.03
N THR A 90 -10.43 -6.03 -8.10
CA THR A 90 -11.21 -7.27 -8.27
C THR A 90 -10.90 -8.01 -9.58
N ASN A 91 -9.62 -8.17 -9.92
CA ASN A 91 -9.23 -8.86 -11.14
C ASN A 91 -8.80 -10.29 -10.80
N THR A 92 -9.73 -11.19 -11.05
CA THR A 92 -9.64 -12.67 -11.07
C THR A 92 -8.65 -13.18 -12.13
N LYS A 93 -7.52 -12.51 -12.34
CA LYS A 93 -6.43 -13.08 -13.13
C LYS A 93 -5.59 -13.97 -12.21
N ALA A 94 -5.35 -15.20 -12.64
CA ALA A 94 -4.43 -16.12 -11.96
C ALA A 94 -3.09 -15.40 -11.76
N LEU A 95 -2.58 -15.42 -10.53
CA LEU A 95 -1.24 -14.91 -10.27
C LEU A 95 -0.27 -15.88 -10.96
N LEU A 96 0.41 -15.41 -12.00
CA LEU A 96 1.47 -16.19 -12.64
C LEU A 96 2.78 -15.86 -11.93
N ARG A 97 3.55 -16.92 -11.62
CA ARG A 97 4.89 -16.74 -11.05
C ARG A 97 5.75 -15.95 -12.05
N PRO A 98 6.46 -14.90 -11.61
CA PRO A 98 7.38 -14.18 -12.49
C PRO A 98 8.49 -15.12 -12.99
N GLU A 99 8.62 -15.24 -14.31
CA GLU A 99 9.73 -15.93 -14.96
C GLU A 99 10.79 -14.92 -15.39
N PHE A 100 12.06 -15.26 -15.17
CA PHE A 100 13.20 -14.42 -15.54
C PHE A 100 14.14 -15.20 -16.45
N LEU A 101 14.79 -14.48 -17.36
CA LEU A 101 15.90 -15.01 -18.12
C LEU A 101 17.07 -15.37 -17.19
N ASP A 102 17.96 -16.23 -17.67
CA ASP A 102 19.14 -16.62 -16.89
C ASP A 102 20.00 -15.40 -16.49
N LEU A 103 20.63 -15.49 -15.32
CA LEU A 103 21.51 -14.44 -14.78
C LEU A 103 22.72 -14.21 -15.70
N ALA A 104 23.23 -15.24 -16.38
CA ALA A 104 24.35 -15.09 -17.31
C ALA A 104 23.95 -14.25 -18.53
N GLU A 105 22.73 -14.42 -19.04
CA GLU A 105 22.22 -13.63 -20.15
C GLU A 105 21.95 -12.17 -19.73
N ALA A 106 21.43 -11.97 -18.52
CA ALA A 106 21.27 -10.62 -17.96
C ALA A 106 22.63 -9.89 -17.83
N LYS A 107 23.69 -10.58 -17.39
CA LYS A 107 25.06 -10.02 -17.38
C LYS A 107 25.51 -9.62 -18.77
N LYS A 108 25.33 -10.47 -19.79
CA LYS A 108 25.70 -10.16 -21.18
C LYS A 108 24.98 -8.91 -21.70
N ARG A 109 23.70 -8.74 -21.36
CA ARG A 109 22.93 -7.55 -21.74
C ARG A 109 23.44 -6.28 -21.06
N ILE A 110 23.81 -6.36 -19.78
CA ILE A 110 24.44 -5.24 -19.06
C ILE A 110 25.77 -4.87 -19.73
N GLU A 111 26.62 -5.83 -20.07
CA GLU A 111 27.87 -5.56 -20.80
C GLU A 111 27.61 -4.91 -22.16
N ALA A 112 26.63 -5.39 -22.93
CA ALA A 112 26.29 -4.82 -24.23
C ALA A 112 25.84 -3.36 -24.12
N VAL A 113 25.07 -3.03 -23.08
CA VAL A 113 24.65 -1.65 -22.77
C VAL A 113 25.85 -0.78 -22.43
N LEU A 114 26.75 -1.27 -21.58
CA LEU A 114 27.96 -0.53 -21.18
C LEU A 114 28.96 -0.38 -22.32
N GLY A 115 29.05 -1.36 -23.22
CA GLY A 115 29.91 -1.32 -24.41
C GLY A 115 29.52 -0.23 -25.41
N GLY A 116 28.25 0.21 -25.40
CA GLY A 116 27.77 1.33 -26.20
C GLY A 116 28.03 2.71 -25.60
N LEU A 117 28.53 2.79 -24.36
CA LEU A 117 28.82 4.07 -23.70
C LEU A 117 30.28 4.47 -23.91
N ASP A 118 30.50 5.71 -24.37
CA ASP A 118 31.83 6.32 -24.31
C ASP A 118 32.13 6.81 -22.89
N LEU A 119 32.66 5.91 -22.04
CA LEU A 119 33.02 6.22 -20.65
C LEU A 119 34.19 7.22 -20.52
N ARG A 120 34.88 7.54 -21.63
CA ARG A 120 35.93 8.57 -21.68
C ARG A 120 35.35 9.95 -21.98
N ARG A 121 34.10 10.02 -22.44
CA ARG A 121 33.38 11.28 -22.69
C ARG A 121 33.45 12.21 -21.49
N ARG A 122 33.78 13.47 -21.78
CA ARG A 122 33.69 14.56 -20.82
C ARG A 122 32.36 15.27 -21.01
N PHE A 123 31.68 15.56 -19.91
CA PHE A 123 30.46 16.36 -19.93
C PHE A 123 30.83 17.84 -19.81
N ALA A 124 30.31 18.67 -20.72
CA ALA A 124 30.55 20.12 -20.69
C ALA A 124 29.84 20.80 -19.51
N GLN A 125 28.71 20.25 -19.06
CA GLN A 125 27.93 20.77 -17.94
C GLN A 125 27.99 19.81 -16.74
N SER A 126 28.16 20.37 -15.55
CA SER A 126 28.01 19.64 -14.29
C SER A 126 26.56 19.19 -14.10
N HIS A 127 26.36 18.01 -13.53
CA HIS A 127 25.02 17.50 -13.25
C HIS A 127 24.24 18.48 -12.34
N PRO A 128 22.94 18.72 -12.57
CA PRO A 128 22.16 19.71 -11.81
C PRO A 128 22.21 19.55 -10.28
N ILE A 129 22.33 18.32 -9.79
CA ILE A 129 22.48 18.04 -8.35
C ILE A 129 23.80 18.59 -7.82
N VAL A 130 24.90 18.40 -8.53
CA VAL A 130 26.22 18.92 -8.14
C VAL A 130 26.24 20.44 -8.22
N ALA A 131 25.62 21.02 -9.25
CA ALA A 131 25.49 22.48 -9.37
C ALA A 131 24.73 23.08 -8.17
N LYS A 132 23.62 22.46 -7.75
CA LYS A 132 22.87 22.87 -6.56
C LYS A 132 23.67 22.75 -5.26
N LEU A 133 24.50 21.71 -5.11
CA LEU A 133 25.35 21.54 -3.93
C LEU A 133 26.39 22.67 -3.84
N LEU A 134 27.00 23.04 -4.96
CA LEU A 134 27.96 24.16 -5.02
C LEU A 134 27.28 25.50 -4.73
N GLU A 135 26.10 25.75 -5.28
CA GLU A 135 25.31 26.96 -5.01
C GLU A 135 24.93 27.07 -3.51
N GLN A 136 24.54 25.95 -2.89
CA GLN A 136 24.26 25.92 -1.46
C GLN A 136 25.50 26.22 -0.61
N GLU A 137 26.66 25.74 -1.03
CA GLU A 137 27.94 26.00 -0.35
C GLU A 137 28.33 27.48 -0.44
N GLU A 138 28.19 28.10 -1.62
CA GLU A 138 28.41 29.54 -1.79
C GLU A 138 27.46 30.34 -0.89
N LYS A 139 26.18 29.97 -0.85
CA LYS A 139 25.20 30.59 0.06
C LYS A 139 25.58 30.44 1.52
N ARG A 140 26.11 29.28 1.96
CA ARG A 140 26.61 29.10 3.32
C ARG A 140 27.81 30.01 3.60
N LYS A 141 28.77 30.10 2.67
CA LYS A 141 29.93 31.00 2.78
C LYS A 141 29.54 32.47 2.92
N THR A 142 28.56 32.94 2.13
CA THR A 142 28.08 34.34 2.22
C THR A 142 27.37 34.68 3.53
N LYS A 143 26.83 33.68 4.23
CA LYS A 143 26.14 33.84 5.52
C LYS A 143 27.06 33.63 6.73
N ARG A 144 28.35 33.31 6.51
CA ARG A 144 29.33 33.17 7.60
C ARG A 144 29.47 34.49 8.33
N ARG A 145 29.54 34.43 9.66
CA ARG A 145 29.78 35.64 10.46
C ARG A 145 31.24 36.06 10.29
N PRO A 146 31.55 37.37 10.29
CA PRO A 146 32.93 37.83 10.36
C PRO A 146 33.61 37.25 11.61
N GLY A 147 34.74 36.53 11.44
CA GLY A 147 35.47 35.86 12.53
C GLY A 147 35.09 34.39 12.78
N GLU A 148 34.22 33.80 11.97
CA GLU A 148 33.92 32.37 12.01
C GLU A 148 35.03 31.57 11.30
N ASP A 149 35.91 30.94 12.07
CA ASP A 149 37.06 30.19 11.55
C ASP A 149 36.60 28.93 10.78
N ASP A 150 37.40 28.52 9.77
CA ASP A 150 37.15 27.31 8.99
C ASP A 150 37.06 26.04 9.88
N ALA A 151 37.75 26.03 11.01
CA ALA A 151 37.68 24.94 11.99
C ALA A 151 36.28 24.80 12.62
N TYR A 152 35.57 25.91 12.87
CA TYR A 152 34.20 25.88 13.39
C TYR A 152 33.21 25.42 12.33
N TYR A 153 33.41 25.83 11.07
CA TYR A 153 32.60 25.39 9.94
C TYR A 153 32.71 23.88 9.68
N GLU A 154 33.92 23.33 9.76
CA GLU A 154 34.20 21.91 9.52
C GLU A 154 33.66 20.97 10.62
N LEU A 155 33.29 21.50 11.79
CA LEU A 155 32.59 20.74 12.83
C LEU A 155 31.16 20.35 12.42
N PHE A 156 30.52 21.16 11.56
CA PHE A 156 29.11 21.02 11.20
C PHE A 156 28.87 20.75 9.71
N TYR A 157 29.82 21.05 8.83
CA TYR A 157 29.65 20.95 7.38
C TYR A 157 30.88 20.40 6.67
N ILE A 158 30.66 19.74 5.53
CA ILE A 158 31.72 19.30 4.63
C ILE A 158 32.21 20.47 3.79
N ASN A 159 33.50 20.79 3.88
CA ASN A 159 34.10 21.85 3.08
C ASN A 159 34.33 21.38 1.64
N LEU A 160 33.37 21.66 0.75
CA LEU A 160 33.43 21.25 -0.66
C LEU A 160 34.57 21.92 -1.44
N SER A 161 35.26 22.91 -0.86
CA SER A 161 36.41 23.58 -1.47
C SER A 161 37.68 22.73 -1.45
N LYS A 162 37.77 21.74 -0.54
CA LYS A 162 38.96 20.89 -0.42
C LYS A 162 39.23 20.14 -1.74
N PRO A 163 40.50 19.95 -2.17
CA PRO A 163 40.81 19.29 -3.44
C PRO A 163 40.19 17.90 -3.58
N ILE A 164 40.16 17.11 -2.50
CA ILE A 164 39.57 15.77 -2.48
C ILE A 164 38.05 15.81 -2.65
N GLN A 165 37.38 16.82 -2.10
CA GLN A 165 35.94 17.03 -2.24
C GLN A 165 35.57 17.50 -3.66
N GLN A 166 36.40 18.36 -4.27
CA GLN A 166 36.24 18.72 -5.67
C GLN A 166 36.42 17.52 -6.62
N ARG A 167 37.39 16.63 -6.33
CA ARG A 167 37.57 15.36 -7.06
C ARG A 167 36.33 14.47 -6.92
N ARG A 168 35.80 14.32 -5.70
CA ARG A 168 34.53 13.61 -5.43
C ARG A 168 33.36 14.18 -6.25
N LEU A 169 33.17 15.50 -6.25
CA LEU A 169 32.07 16.14 -6.97
C LEU A 169 32.19 16.00 -8.50
N LYS A 170 33.41 16.06 -9.05
CA LYS A 170 33.66 15.80 -10.47
C LYS A 170 33.31 14.35 -10.83
N PHE A 171 33.75 13.39 -10.00
CA PHE A 171 33.39 11.98 -10.17
C PHE A 171 31.87 11.76 -10.07
N LEU A 172 31.22 12.31 -9.04
CA LEU A 172 29.78 12.26 -8.85
C LEU A 172 29.03 12.84 -10.05
N SER A 173 29.43 14.03 -10.52
CA SER A 173 28.82 14.66 -11.71
C SER A 173 28.94 13.75 -12.94
N LYS A 174 30.11 13.14 -13.15
CA LYS A 174 30.33 12.21 -14.25
C LYS A 174 29.43 10.98 -14.12
N LEU A 175 29.38 10.35 -12.94
CA LEU A 175 28.55 9.19 -12.65
C LEU A 175 27.06 9.48 -12.90
N LEU A 176 26.54 10.58 -12.34
CA LEU A 176 25.13 10.96 -12.47
C LEU A 176 24.74 11.28 -13.92
N ASN A 177 25.62 11.93 -14.69
CA ASN A 177 25.36 12.16 -16.11
C ASN A 177 25.31 10.85 -16.91
N PHE A 178 26.20 9.88 -16.66
CA PHE A 178 26.13 8.57 -17.31
C PHE A 178 24.89 7.78 -16.91
N LEU A 179 24.48 7.84 -15.64
CA LEU A 179 23.22 7.26 -15.19
C LEU A 179 22.03 7.93 -15.89
N GLY A 180 22.07 9.25 -16.07
CA GLY A 180 21.07 10.00 -16.84
C GLY A 180 21.03 9.60 -18.33
N ASP A 181 22.19 9.39 -18.97
CA ASP A 181 22.28 8.86 -20.35
C ASP A 181 21.65 7.46 -20.46
N LEU A 182 21.75 6.65 -19.40
CA LEU A 182 21.08 5.35 -19.26
C LEU A 182 19.59 5.45 -18.89
N GLY A 183 19.06 6.65 -18.67
CA GLY A 183 17.68 6.90 -18.25
C GLY A 183 17.38 6.55 -16.80
N ILE A 184 18.41 6.51 -15.95
CA ILE A 184 18.32 6.28 -14.50
C ILE A 184 18.26 7.64 -13.80
N ASP A 185 17.18 7.87 -13.06
CA ASP A 185 17.02 9.07 -12.28
C ASP A 185 17.66 8.88 -10.90
N ALA A 186 18.43 9.87 -10.44
CA ALA A 186 19.08 9.88 -9.15
C ALA A 186 18.45 10.93 -8.23
N PHE A 187 18.19 10.54 -6.99
CA PHE A 187 17.56 11.37 -5.96
C PHE A 187 18.45 11.41 -4.70
N GLY A 188 18.52 12.54 -4.00
CA GLY A 188 19.41 12.76 -2.84
C GLY A 188 20.58 13.69 -3.16
N SER A 189 21.44 14.14 -2.25
CA SER A 189 21.32 14.42 -0.82
C SER A 189 21.08 15.94 -0.65
N LYS A 190 20.27 16.35 0.35
CA LYS A 190 19.87 17.76 0.56
C LYS A 190 20.93 18.63 1.27
N GLN A 191 22.02 18.07 1.80
CA GLN A 191 22.97 18.83 2.62
C GLN A 191 24.45 18.58 2.28
N GLU A 192 24.86 17.34 2.04
CA GLU A 192 26.30 16.97 1.98
C GLU A 192 26.73 16.26 0.69
N GLY A 193 25.77 15.83 -0.14
CA GLY A 193 26.06 15.19 -1.42
C GLY A 193 26.67 13.80 -1.34
N GLU A 194 26.41 13.06 -0.26
CA GLU A 194 27.01 11.73 -0.03
C GLU A 194 26.04 10.58 -0.33
N ASN A 195 24.79 10.67 0.12
CA ASN A 195 23.78 9.63 -0.07
C ASN A 195 22.85 9.92 -1.27
N PHE A 196 22.68 8.93 -2.14
CA PHE A 196 21.77 8.99 -3.28
C PHE A 196 20.96 7.70 -3.40
N SER A 197 19.72 7.82 -3.87
CA SER A 197 18.86 6.71 -4.28
C SER A 197 18.70 6.78 -5.80
N LEU A 198 19.04 5.68 -6.47
CA LEU A 198 18.93 5.52 -7.92
C LEU A 198 17.63 4.76 -8.23
N GLU A 199 16.75 5.35 -9.03
CA GLU A 199 15.56 4.68 -9.54
C GLU A 199 15.88 4.01 -10.87
N ILE A 200 15.95 2.67 -10.84
CA ILE A 200 16.25 1.85 -12.00
C ILE A 200 15.00 0.99 -12.24
N GLY A 201 14.13 1.40 -13.17
CA GLY A 201 12.85 0.73 -13.39
C GLY A 201 11.95 0.74 -12.13
N ALA A 202 11.56 -0.43 -11.62
CA ALA A 202 10.78 -0.55 -10.37
C ALA A 202 11.64 -0.85 -9.12
N SER A 203 12.97 -0.85 -9.23
CA SER A 203 13.85 -0.98 -8.07
C SER A 203 14.51 0.34 -7.73
N SER A 204 14.72 0.55 -6.43
CA SER A 204 15.54 1.62 -5.89
C SER A 204 16.83 1.03 -5.33
N VAL A 205 17.97 1.60 -5.71
CA VAL A 205 19.30 1.24 -5.22
C VAL A 205 19.89 2.45 -4.50
N SER A 206 20.21 2.29 -3.22
CA SER A 206 20.87 3.33 -2.44
C SER A 206 22.38 3.25 -2.64
N ILE A 207 23.03 4.37 -2.91
CA ILE A 207 24.47 4.51 -2.99
C ILE A 207 24.96 5.59 -2.03
N LEU A 208 26.17 5.41 -1.52
CA LEU A 208 26.85 6.37 -0.66
C LEU A 208 28.25 6.64 -1.22
N ILE A 209 28.59 7.91 -1.45
CA ILE A 209 29.90 8.34 -1.94
C ILE A 209 30.53 9.27 -0.92
N GLY A 210 31.58 8.80 -0.26
CA GLY A 210 32.28 9.50 0.82
C GLY A 210 33.77 9.70 0.53
N VAL A 211 34.40 10.52 1.35
CA VAL A 211 35.87 10.66 1.40
C VAL A 211 36.37 10.03 2.70
N GLU A 212 37.39 9.19 2.60
CA GLU A 212 38.10 8.59 3.73
C GLU A 212 39.32 9.44 4.09
N ASP A 213 39.12 10.65 4.63
CA ASP A 213 40.20 11.59 5.03
C ASP A 213 40.27 11.85 6.55
N GLY A 214 39.40 11.22 7.33
CA GLY A 214 39.32 11.37 8.78
C GLY A 214 38.81 12.74 9.26
N SER A 215 38.50 13.67 8.37
CA SER A 215 38.17 15.07 8.70
C SER A 215 36.69 15.31 9.02
N HIS A 216 35.81 14.39 8.66
CA HIS A 216 34.36 14.50 8.92
C HIS A 216 33.83 13.26 9.66
N LYS A 217 32.63 13.37 10.27
CA LYS A 217 31.94 12.20 10.85
C LYS A 217 31.79 11.18 9.74
N ASP A 218 32.60 10.14 9.80
CA ASP A 218 32.51 9.02 8.88
C ASP A 218 31.03 8.59 8.74
N PRO A 219 30.41 8.75 7.55
CA PRO A 219 29.02 8.35 7.31
C PRO A 219 28.79 6.84 7.52
N PHE A 220 29.86 6.06 7.68
CA PHE A 220 29.91 4.63 7.95
C PHE A 220 29.98 4.28 9.47
N ARG A 221 29.78 5.25 10.39
CA ARG A 221 30.01 5.18 11.86
C ARG A 221 29.27 4.13 12.70
N HIS A 222 28.62 3.13 12.11
CA HIS A 222 28.08 1.99 12.87
C HIS A 222 29.05 0.82 13.00
N ARG A 223 30.20 0.81 12.31
CA ARG A 223 31.27 -0.18 12.53
C ARG A 223 32.52 0.47 13.10
N ARG A 224 33.14 -0.25 14.05
CA ARG A 224 34.38 0.12 14.75
C ARG A 224 35.40 0.78 13.81
N ARG A 225 36.07 1.83 14.32
CA ARG A 225 37.23 2.52 13.73
C ARG A 225 38.18 1.52 13.07
N ALA A 226 38.00 1.28 11.78
CA ALA A 226 39.10 0.85 10.94
C ALA A 226 40.01 2.08 10.83
N GLY A 227 41.33 1.90 10.97
CA GLY A 227 42.28 3.01 10.96
C GLY A 227 42.02 3.94 9.79
N VAL A 228 42.00 5.25 10.06
CA VAL A 228 41.94 6.28 9.01
C VAL A 228 43.07 5.97 8.03
N PRO A 229 42.80 5.78 6.73
CA PRO A 229 43.86 5.51 5.77
C PRO A 229 44.89 6.64 5.78
N ASP A 230 46.18 6.31 5.66
CA ASP A 230 47.28 7.30 5.60
C ASP A 230 47.13 8.30 4.43
N LYS A 231 46.31 7.97 3.42
CA LYS A 231 46.03 8.81 2.26
C LYS A 231 44.52 9.01 2.08
N PRO A 232 44.04 10.24 1.90
CA PRO A 232 42.63 10.51 1.67
C PRO A 232 42.18 9.91 0.34
N GLY A 233 41.18 9.02 0.39
CA GLY A 233 40.63 8.33 -0.78
C GLY A 233 39.12 8.53 -0.95
N ILE A 234 38.61 8.33 -2.16
CA ILE A 234 37.17 8.32 -2.42
C ILE A 234 36.66 6.88 -2.31
N ARG A 235 35.49 6.72 -1.68
CA ARG A 235 34.78 5.44 -1.56
C ARG A 235 33.34 5.56 -2.02
N LEU A 236 32.87 4.55 -2.76
CA LEU A 236 31.48 4.36 -3.18
C LEU A 236 30.98 3.02 -2.64
N ASP A 237 29.86 3.06 -1.91
CA ASP A 237 29.18 1.90 -1.38
C ASP A 237 27.78 1.78 -2.00
N VAL A 238 27.40 0.56 -2.41
CA VAL A 238 26.00 0.20 -2.66
C VAL A 238 25.41 -0.33 -1.37
N LEU A 239 24.30 0.25 -0.96
CA LEU A 239 23.66 0.04 0.33
C LEU A 239 22.37 -0.77 0.16
N GLU A 240 22.12 -1.65 1.12
CA GLU A 240 20.90 -2.43 1.24
C GLU A 240 20.25 -2.15 2.60
N ASP A 241 18.99 -1.75 2.57
CA ASP A 241 18.16 -1.66 3.76
C ASP A 241 17.59 -3.06 4.05
N GLY A 242 18.06 -3.68 5.14
CA GLY A 242 17.61 -4.97 5.63
C GLY A 242 16.85 -4.87 6.97
N ARG A 243 16.38 -6.02 7.48
CA ARG A 243 15.70 -6.08 8.79
C ARG A 243 16.61 -5.65 9.95
N ASP A 244 17.90 -5.97 9.87
CA ASP A 244 18.90 -5.68 10.91
C ASP A 244 19.57 -4.29 10.72
N GLY A 245 18.99 -3.44 9.87
CA GLY A 245 19.51 -2.13 9.52
C GLY A 245 20.18 -2.09 8.15
N ARG A 246 20.90 -0.98 7.90
CA ARG A 246 21.54 -0.70 6.61
C ARG A 246 22.89 -1.40 6.51
N SER A 247 23.06 -2.21 5.47
CA SER A 247 24.30 -2.95 5.19
C SER A 247 24.93 -2.51 3.88
N THR A 248 26.25 -2.70 3.75
CA THR A 248 26.98 -2.47 2.50
C THR A 248 27.04 -3.77 1.71
N VAL A 249 26.52 -3.75 0.48
CA VAL A 249 26.52 -4.91 -0.43
C VAL A 249 27.81 -4.96 -1.23
N ARG A 250 28.25 -3.81 -1.76
CA ARG A 250 29.45 -3.71 -2.58
C ARG A 250 30.14 -2.38 -2.35
N THR A 251 31.47 -2.40 -2.32
CA THR A 251 32.32 -1.24 -2.07
C THR A 251 33.36 -1.10 -3.18
N TRP A 252 33.53 0.12 -3.66
CA TRP A 252 34.64 0.55 -4.50
C TRP A 252 35.40 1.67 -3.80
N ARG A 253 36.72 1.67 -3.90
CA ARG A 253 37.57 2.67 -3.26
C ARG A 253 38.79 2.96 -4.10
N ASP A 254 39.41 4.11 -3.86
CA ASP A 254 40.74 4.40 -4.36
C ASP A 254 41.74 3.34 -3.84
N GLY A 255 42.41 2.66 -4.76
CA GLY A 255 43.41 1.63 -4.47
C GLY A 255 44.52 1.68 -5.50
N ALA A 256 44.84 0.55 -6.12
CA ALA A 256 45.80 0.49 -7.23
C ALA A 256 45.36 1.34 -8.45
N LEU A 257 44.05 1.43 -8.68
CA LEU A 257 43.45 2.31 -9.69
C LEU A 257 42.57 3.36 -9.02
N PRO A 258 42.58 4.61 -9.51
CA PRO A 258 41.69 5.65 -9.01
C PRO A 258 40.23 5.32 -9.37
N ILE A 259 39.29 5.74 -8.52
CA ILE A 259 37.86 5.41 -8.67
C ILE A 259 37.28 5.87 -10.02
N GLU A 260 37.82 6.92 -10.62
CA GLU A 260 37.40 7.44 -11.93
C GLU A 260 37.67 6.45 -13.07
N GLN A 261 38.70 5.60 -12.94
CA GLN A 261 39.00 4.53 -13.89
C GLN A 261 38.16 3.27 -13.66
N GLN A 262 37.57 3.13 -12.47
CA GLN A 262 36.69 2.01 -12.11
C GLN A 262 35.22 2.23 -12.55
N LEU A 263 34.92 3.34 -13.23
CA LEU A 263 33.55 3.73 -13.59
C LEU A 263 32.75 2.63 -14.32
N ALA A 264 33.39 1.89 -15.23
CA ALA A 264 32.76 0.78 -15.94
C ALA A 264 32.31 -0.34 -14.98
N ASP A 265 33.17 -0.70 -14.02
CA ASP A 265 32.86 -1.74 -13.04
C ASP A 265 31.82 -1.26 -12.01
N ILE A 266 31.84 0.03 -11.67
CA ILE A 266 30.86 0.66 -10.79
C ILE A 266 29.46 0.58 -11.42
N LEU A 267 29.32 1.04 -12.68
CA LEU A 267 28.05 0.99 -13.40
C LEU A 267 27.56 -0.46 -13.57
N ARG A 268 28.44 -1.38 -13.95
CA ARG A 268 28.14 -2.82 -14.02
C ARG A 268 27.60 -3.36 -12.71
N GLY A 269 28.30 -3.08 -11.60
CA GLY A 269 27.90 -3.59 -10.28
C GLY A 269 26.57 -3.03 -9.81
N ILE A 270 26.31 -1.74 -10.03
CA ILE A 270 25.03 -1.09 -9.71
C ILE A 270 23.89 -1.73 -10.52
N LEU A 271 24.06 -1.87 -11.83
CA LEU A 271 23.04 -2.46 -12.71
C LEU A 271 22.77 -3.94 -12.39
N PHE A 272 23.82 -4.71 -12.13
CA PHE A 272 23.68 -6.12 -11.76
C PHE A 272 23.00 -6.31 -10.40
N TYR A 273 23.32 -5.45 -9.43
CA TYR A 273 22.64 -5.45 -8.14
C TYR A 273 21.15 -5.06 -8.30
N ALA A 274 20.85 -4.04 -9.10
CA ALA A 274 19.48 -3.61 -9.38
C ALA A 274 18.65 -4.75 -9.97
N GLU A 275 19.16 -5.47 -10.98
CA GLU A 275 18.50 -6.63 -11.60
C GLU A 275 18.27 -7.76 -10.58
N THR A 276 19.26 -8.05 -9.73
CA THR A 276 19.12 -9.09 -8.71
C THR A 276 18.04 -8.74 -7.68
N ARG A 277 18.06 -7.49 -7.20
CA ARG A 277 17.06 -6.96 -6.25
C ARG A 277 15.65 -6.97 -6.84
N ALA A 278 15.53 -6.68 -8.12
CA ALA A 278 14.29 -6.72 -8.87
C ALA A 278 13.66 -8.11 -8.89
N ARG A 279 14.46 -9.13 -9.25
CA ARG A 279 14.02 -10.53 -9.30
C ARG A 279 13.51 -10.99 -7.94
N GLN A 280 14.28 -10.70 -6.90
CA GLN A 280 13.88 -11.02 -5.53
C GLN A 280 12.61 -10.27 -5.10
N GLY A 281 12.48 -8.98 -5.45
CA GLY A 281 11.29 -8.18 -5.16
C GLY A 281 10.03 -8.72 -5.82
N ALA A 282 10.14 -9.13 -7.09
CA ALA A 282 9.04 -9.72 -7.85
C ALA A 282 8.61 -11.09 -7.29
N ILE A 283 9.57 -11.95 -6.90
CA ILE A 283 9.29 -13.23 -6.22
C ILE A 283 8.58 -12.98 -4.87
N ARG A 284 9.14 -12.11 -4.02
CA ARG A 284 8.53 -11.77 -2.72
C ARG A 284 7.12 -11.19 -2.87
N GLY A 285 6.91 -10.34 -3.87
CA GLY A 285 5.58 -9.78 -4.16
C GLY A 285 4.57 -10.84 -4.58
N TYR A 286 4.99 -11.82 -5.39
CA TYR A 286 4.16 -12.97 -5.76
C TYR A 286 3.81 -13.84 -4.55
N ASP A 287 4.81 -14.22 -3.74
CA ASP A 287 4.61 -15.05 -2.54
C ASP A 287 3.66 -14.37 -1.55
N TRP A 288 3.84 -13.06 -1.34
CA TRP A 288 2.95 -12.25 -0.51
C TRP A 288 1.52 -12.22 -1.05
N ALA A 289 1.33 -12.07 -2.36
CA ALA A 289 0.00 -12.02 -2.97
C ALA A 289 -0.74 -13.36 -2.87
N ILE A 290 -0.03 -14.48 -2.98
CA ILE A 290 -0.59 -15.82 -2.75
C ILE A 290 -0.98 -15.98 -1.27
N ALA A 291 -0.09 -15.66 -0.34
CA ALA A 291 -0.36 -15.76 1.08
C ALA A 291 -1.52 -14.86 1.52
N ASP A 292 -1.63 -13.64 0.99
CA ASP A 292 -2.73 -12.72 1.27
C ASP A 292 -4.07 -13.28 0.77
N ARG A 293 -4.10 -13.91 -0.41
CA ARG A 293 -5.30 -14.58 -0.92
C ARG A 293 -5.72 -15.76 -0.05
N MET A 294 -4.76 -16.58 0.40
CA MET A 294 -5.04 -17.72 1.30
C MET A 294 -5.59 -17.24 2.64
N ARG A 295 -4.94 -16.26 3.27
CA ARG A 295 -5.39 -15.66 4.53
C ARG A 295 -6.81 -15.09 4.42
N LYS A 296 -7.13 -14.38 3.33
CA LYS A 296 -8.49 -13.85 3.11
C LYS A 296 -9.53 -14.95 2.95
N ALA A 297 -9.18 -16.05 2.27
CA ALA A 297 -10.08 -17.19 2.13
C ALA A 297 -10.34 -17.84 3.51
N GLU A 298 -9.31 -18.05 4.32
CA GLU A 298 -9.43 -18.57 5.68
C GLU A 298 -10.26 -17.65 6.59
N GLU A 299 -10.06 -16.33 6.51
CA GLU A 299 -10.84 -15.34 7.27
C GLU A 299 -12.33 -15.39 6.90
N LEU A 300 -12.65 -15.53 5.61
CA LEU A 300 -14.02 -15.66 5.10
C LEU A 300 -14.67 -16.97 5.56
N GLU A 301 -13.95 -18.09 5.47
CA GLU A 301 -14.45 -19.39 5.94
C GLU A 301 -14.68 -19.38 7.46
N ALA A 302 -13.75 -18.81 8.22
CA ALA A 302 -13.90 -18.69 9.67
C ALA A 302 -15.06 -17.75 10.05
N ALA A 303 -15.27 -16.66 9.32
CA ALA A 303 -16.42 -15.78 9.52
C ALA A 303 -17.75 -16.49 9.21
N ALA A 304 -17.79 -17.25 8.11
CA ALA A 304 -18.95 -18.07 7.75
C ALA A 304 -19.23 -19.16 8.79
N GLY A 305 -18.18 -19.80 9.33
CA GLY A 305 -18.27 -20.76 10.43
C GLY A 305 -18.89 -20.14 11.69
N ARG A 306 -18.34 -19.01 12.17
CA ARG A 306 -18.88 -18.28 13.33
C ARG A 306 -20.34 -17.85 13.12
N ALA A 307 -20.70 -17.39 11.93
CA ALA A 307 -22.08 -17.01 11.61
C ALA A 307 -23.03 -18.21 11.67
N ARG A 308 -22.61 -19.40 11.21
CA ARG A 308 -23.40 -20.64 11.31
C ARG A 308 -23.59 -21.07 12.77
N GLU A 309 -22.52 -21.06 13.56
CA GLU A 309 -22.58 -21.41 14.99
C GLU A 309 -23.48 -20.44 15.76
N GLN A 310 -23.38 -19.14 15.50
CA GLN A 310 -24.25 -18.14 16.11
C GLN A 310 -25.72 -18.36 15.75
N ARG A 311 -26.04 -18.70 14.49
CA ARG A 311 -27.40 -19.03 14.08
C ARG A 311 -27.94 -20.24 14.84
N ILE A 312 -27.19 -21.33 14.90
CA ILE A 312 -27.57 -22.55 15.64
C ILE A 312 -27.77 -22.23 17.13
N ALA A 313 -26.87 -21.44 17.73
CA ALA A 313 -26.96 -21.05 19.14
C ALA A 313 -28.18 -20.16 19.40
N CYS A 314 -28.49 -19.19 18.53
CA CYS A 314 -29.67 -18.35 18.62
C CYS A 314 -30.96 -19.18 18.50
N GLU A 315 -31.03 -20.10 17.56
CA GLU A 315 -32.17 -21.02 17.38
C GLU A 315 -32.36 -21.93 18.62
N ALA A 316 -31.27 -22.52 19.13
CA ALA A 316 -31.30 -23.35 20.32
C ALA A 316 -31.72 -22.55 21.57
N ALA A 317 -31.23 -21.33 21.73
CA ALA A 317 -31.61 -20.44 22.83
C ALA A 317 -33.08 -20.02 22.75
N ALA A 318 -33.60 -19.73 21.55
CA ALA A 318 -35.01 -19.41 21.34
C ALA A 318 -35.93 -20.60 21.67
N LEU A 319 -35.54 -21.81 21.25
CA LEU A 319 -36.27 -23.04 21.59
C LEU A 319 -36.26 -23.32 23.10
N LYS A 320 -35.10 -23.13 23.76
CA LYS A 320 -34.99 -23.28 25.21
C LYS A 320 -35.88 -22.28 25.95
N ALA A 321 -35.80 -21.00 25.60
CA ALA A 321 -36.63 -19.95 26.21
C ALA A 321 -38.13 -20.23 26.04
N ARG A 322 -38.55 -20.77 24.89
CA ARG A 322 -39.94 -21.18 24.66
C ARG A 322 -40.35 -22.34 25.58
N ARG A 323 -39.49 -23.34 25.78
CA ARG A 323 -39.75 -24.46 26.70
C ARG A 323 -39.82 -23.97 28.15
N ASP A 324 -38.86 -23.15 28.57
CA ASP A 324 -38.81 -22.60 29.93
C ASP A 324 -40.06 -21.77 30.24
N ALA A 325 -40.53 -20.96 29.28
CA ALA A 325 -41.77 -20.20 29.41
C ALA A 325 -43.01 -21.10 29.54
N LEU A 326 -43.08 -22.19 28.77
CA LEU A 326 -44.16 -23.17 28.87
C LEU A 326 -44.19 -23.85 30.24
N PHE A 327 -43.03 -24.33 30.72
CA PHE A 327 -42.93 -24.97 32.03
C PHE A 327 -43.21 -24.00 33.18
N GLY A 328 -42.70 -22.77 33.08
CA GLY A 328 -43.00 -21.70 34.04
C GLY A 328 -44.50 -21.42 34.12
N GLY A 329 -45.16 -21.25 32.96
CA GLY A 329 -46.61 -21.07 32.92
C GLY A 329 -47.40 -22.25 33.48
N ALA A 330 -47.01 -23.49 33.18
CA ALA A 330 -47.66 -24.67 33.73
C ALA A 330 -47.55 -24.72 35.28
N ASN A 331 -46.38 -24.42 35.82
CA ASN A 331 -46.16 -24.35 37.26
C ASN A 331 -46.97 -23.21 37.91
N ASP A 332 -46.99 -22.03 37.31
CA ASP A 332 -47.78 -20.89 37.79
C ASP A 332 -49.28 -21.23 37.86
N LEU A 333 -49.81 -21.94 36.86
CA LEU A 333 -51.19 -22.42 36.85
C LEU A 333 -51.45 -23.45 37.96
N GLU A 334 -50.56 -24.43 38.14
CA GLU A 334 -50.69 -25.43 39.21
C GLU A 334 -50.69 -24.78 40.61
N GLN A 335 -49.83 -23.77 40.81
CA GLN A 335 -49.80 -22.99 42.05
C GLN A 335 -51.11 -22.25 42.29
N ALA A 336 -51.65 -21.58 41.27
CA ALA A 336 -52.94 -20.89 41.37
C ALA A 336 -54.08 -21.88 41.73
N GLU A 337 -54.12 -23.05 41.10
CA GLU A 337 -55.11 -24.09 41.41
C GLU A 337 -54.91 -24.68 42.81
N ARG A 338 -53.67 -24.80 43.28
CA ARG A 338 -53.37 -25.25 44.65
C ARG A 338 -53.88 -24.25 45.69
N ILE A 339 -53.70 -22.95 45.46
CA ILE A 339 -54.24 -21.89 46.33
C ILE A 339 -55.78 -21.95 46.32
N ARG A 340 -56.40 -22.06 45.14
CA ARG A 340 -57.88 -22.19 45.01
C ARG A 340 -58.41 -23.39 45.78
N ARG A 341 -57.76 -24.55 45.67
CA ARG A 341 -58.10 -25.77 46.43
C ARG A 341 -57.94 -25.58 47.93
N TYR A 342 -56.85 -24.95 48.38
CA TYR A 342 -56.62 -24.67 49.79
C TYR A 342 -57.69 -23.75 50.37
N VAL A 343 -58.01 -22.64 49.69
CA VAL A 343 -59.06 -21.70 50.10
C VAL A 343 -60.42 -22.39 50.19
N ALA A 344 -60.76 -23.26 49.22
CA ALA A 344 -62.00 -24.04 49.26
C ALA A 344 -62.04 -24.97 50.48
N ALA A 345 -60.96 -25.71 50.75
CA ALA A 345 -60.87 -26.62 51.89
C ALA A 345 -60.92 -25.90 53.25
N VAL A 346 -60.30 -24.71 53.36
CA VAL A 346 -60.37 -23.88 54.58
C VAL A 346 -61.80 -23.41 54.84
N ARG A 347 -62.51 -22.93 53.81
CA ARG A 347 -63.91 -22.51 53.93
C ARG A 347 -64.82 -23.64 54.39
N GLU A 348 -64.64 -24.84 53.82
CA GLU A 348 -65.43 -26.02 54.18
C GLU A 348 -65.19 -26.44 55.64
N ARG A 349 -63.93 -26.49 56.08
CA ARG A 349 -63.57 -26.87 57.46
C ARG A 349 -63.99 -25.82 58.50
N CYS A 350 -63.86 -24.53 58.18
CA CYS A 350 -64.35 -23.46 59.05
C CYS A 350 -65.87 -23.48 59.20
N ALA A 351 -66.62 -23.95 58.21
CA ALA A 351 -68.06 -24.13 58.31
C ALA A 351 -68.47 -25.30 59.23
N GLN A 352 -67.54 -26.22 59.53
CA GLN A 352 -67.77 -27.42 60.35
C GLN A 352 -67.24 -27.28 61.79
N LEU A 353 -66.49 -26.22 62.12
CA LEU A 353 -65.90 -26.00 63.45
C LEU A 353 -66.81 -25.16 64.37
N PRO A 354 -66.89 -25.46 65.69
CA PRO A 354 -67.74 -24.72 66.64
C PRO A 354 -67.18 -23.33 67.02
N GLU A 355 -65.87 -23.13 66.91
CA GLU A 355 -65.20 -21.87 67.23
C GLU A 355 -65.13 -21.01 65.96
N THR A 356 -65.97 -19.99 65.90
CA THR A 356 -66.24 -19.24 64.66
C THR A 356 -65.30 -18.05 64.53
N LEU A 357 -64.46 -18.07 63.49
CA LEU A 357 -63.86 -16.84 62.98
C LEU A 357 -65.00 -15.91 62.53
N ALA A 358 -64.92 -14.60 62.82
CA ALA A 358 -65.93 -13.67 62.37
C ALA A 358 -66.12 -13.79 60.83
N PRO A 359 -67.36 -13.99 60.33
CA PRO A 359 -67.62 -14.34 58.93
C PRO A 359 -67.09 -13.30 57.94
N ASP A 360 -67.02 -12.04 58.35
CA ASP A 360 -66.49 -10.93 57.55
C ASP A 360 -64.98 -11.03 57.32
N LEU A 361 -64.21 -11.47 58.34
CA LEU A 361 -62.76 -11.65 58.22
C LEU A 361 -62.42 -12.82 57.29
N LEU A 362 -63.18 -13.91 57.36
CA LEU A 362 -63.01 -15.06 56.47
C LEU A 362 -63.34 -14.70 55.02
N ALA A 363 -64.37 -13.87 54.80
CA ALA A 363 -64.73 -13.38 53.47
C ALA A 363 -63.63 -12.47 52.88
N GLN A 364 -63.08 -11.55 53.68
CA GLN A 364 -61.99 -10.67 53.26
C GLN A 364 -60.72 -11.46 52.91
N TRP A 365 -60.33 -12.42 53.76
CA TRP A 365 -59.18 -13.29 53.50
C TRP A 365 -59.38 -14.15 52.24
N THR A 366 -60.59 -14.69 52.03
CA THR A 366 -60.93 -15.47 50.83
C THR A 366 -60.77 -14.65 49.56
N LEU A 367 -61.28 -13.41 49.56
CA LEU A 367 -61.18 -12.50 48.41
C LEU A 367 -59.72 -12.18 48.08
N TRP A 368 -58.90 -11.88 49.10
CA TRP A 368 -57.48 -11.66 48.91
C TRP A 368 -56.77 -12.89 48.35
N ALA A 369 -56.96 -14.07 48.95
CA ALA A 369 -56.29 -15.30 48.53
C ALA A 369 -56.67 -15.74 47.10
N LEU A 370 -57.93 -15.55 46.70
CA LEU A 370 -58.36 -15.79 45.31
C LEU A 370 -57.82 -14.74 44.33
N SER A 371 -57.67 -13.48 44.77
CA SER A 371 -57.03 -12.45 43.95
C SER A 371 -55.56 -12.77 43.67
N GLU A 372 -54.85 -13.30 44.66
CA GLU A 372 -53.46 -13.75 44.52
C GLU A 372 -53.35 -14.93 43.55
N ALA A 373 -54.26 -15.91 43.66
CA ALA A 373 -54.34 -17.01 42.72
C ALA A 373 -54.63 -16.54 41.28
N ASN A 374 -55.47 -15.52 41.09
CA ASN A 374 -55.77 -14.96 39.77
C ASN A 374 -54.61 -14.16 39.17
N ALA A 375 -53.79 -13.52 40.01
CA ALA A 375 -52.57 -12.84 39.58
C ALA A 375 -51.49 -13.83 39.09
N LEU A 376 -51.41 -15.00 39.72
CA LEU A 376 -50.51 -16.09 39.32
C LEU A 376 -51.01 -16.86 38.09
N ASP A 377 -52.32 -16.94 37.88
CA ASP A 377 -52.91 -17.67 36.76
C ASP A 377 -52.47 -17.06 35.40
N PRO A 378 -51.69 -17.80 34.58
CA PRO A 378 -51.14 -17.28 33.33
C PRO A 378 -52.19 -17.07 32.24
N VAL A 379 -53.39 -17.66 32.39
CA VAL A 379 -54.52 -17.49 31.48
C VAL A 379 -55.27 -16.20 31.84
N LEU A 380 -55.60 -16.00 33.11
CA LEU A 380 -56.31 -14.79 33.58
C LEU A 380 -55.45 -13.53 33.51
N SER A 381 -54.15 -13.65 33.77
CA SER A 381 -53.19 -12.54 33.62
C SER A 381 -52.87 -12.19 32.15
N GLY A 382 -53.41 -12.94 31.18
CA GLY A 382 -53.17 -12.74 29.75
C GLY A 382 -51.73 -13.04 29.31
N ARG A 383 -50.91 -13.66 30.17
CA ARG A 383 -49.51 -14.01 29.85
C ARG A 383 -49.45 -15.06 28.73
N VAL A 384 -50.32 -16.07 28.76
CA VAL A 384 -50.43 -17.10 27.70
C VAL A 384 -50.74 -16.48 26.33
N LEU A 385 -51.60 -15.45 26.28
CA LEU A 385 -51.94 -14.75 25.03
C LEU A 385 -50.76 -13.93 24.48
N ARG A 386 -49.92 -13.36 25.36
CA ARG A 386 -48.69 -12.66 24.96
C ARG A 386 -47.62 -13.64 24.47
N ASP A 387 -47.45 -14.76 25.17
CA ASP A 387 -46.47 -15.78 24.82
C ASP A 387 -46.86 -16.51 23.52
N THR A 388 -48.14 -16.86 23.33
CA THR A 388 -48.61 -17.45 22.07
C THR A 388 -48.42 -16.50 20.88
N LYS A 389 -48.68 -15.19 21.03
CA LYS A 389 -48.36 -14.20 19.97
C LYS A 389 -46.85 -14.09 19.70
N ARG A 390 -46.02 -14.17 20.74
CA ARG A 390 -44.56 -14.09 20.66
C ARG A 390 -43.94 -15.32 19.98
N TRP A 391 -44.53 -16.51 20.15
CA TRP A 391 -43.93 -17.78 19.72
C TRP A 391 -44.65 -18.49 18.57
N VAL A 392 -45.91 -18.11 18.27
CA VAL A 392 -46.78 -18.75 17.24
C VAL A 392 -47.30 -17.74 16.19
N GLY A 393 -47.10 -16.44 16.38
CA GLY A 393 -47.35 -15.44 15.34
C GLY A 393 -46.45 -15.66 14.11
N PRO A 394 -46.83 -15.15 12.91
CA PRO A 394 -46.00 -15.28 11.71
C PRO A 394 -44.60 -14.78 12.06
N VAL A 395 -43.61 -15.63 11.83
CA VAL A 395 -42.21 -15.31 12.07
C VAL A 395 -41.87 -14.12 11.18
N ASN A 396 -41.94 -12.89 11.71
CA ASN A 396 -41.27 -11.76 11.11
C ASN A 396 -39.78 -12.08 11.21
N HIS A 397 -39.26 -12.78 10.21
CA HIS A 397 -37.85 -12.70 9.87
C HIS A 397 -37.56 -11.21 9.75
N PRO A 398 -36.64 -10.64 10.55
CA PRO A 398 -36.10 -9.34 10.20
C PRO A 398 -35.46 -9.56 8.83
N ALA A 399 -36.09 -9.01 7.79
CA ALA A 399 -35.47 -8.86 6.49
C ALA A 399 -34.16 -8.14 6.75
N ILE A 400 -33.06 -8.87 6.60
CA ILE A 400 -31.75 -8.27 6.45
C ILE A 400 -31.88 -7.50 5.13
N ASP A 401 -31.94 -6.18 5.22
CA ASP A 401 -31.82 -5.28 4.08
C ASP A 401 -30.54 -5.63 3.33
N GLY A 402 -30.72 -6.45 2.30
CA GLY A 402 -29.75 -6.72 1.26
C GLY A 402 -29.86 -5.57 0.28
N ASP A 403 -28.86 -4.70 0.34
CA ASP A 403 -28.53 -3.69 -0.66
C ASP A 403 -28.73 -4.25 -2.09
N GLY A 404 -29.67 -3.64 -2.81
CA GLY A 404 -30.15 -4.09 -4.11
C GLY A 404 -30.60 -2.89 -4.93
N ALA A 405 -29.70 -1.92 -5.10
CA ALA A 405 -29.89 -0.84 -6.04
C ALA A 405 -29.90 -1.37 -7.50
N THR A 406 -30.87 -0.85 -8.24
CA THR A 406 -30.98 -0.73 -9.71
C THR A 406 -31.56 -1.90 -10.53
N GLY A 407 -32.74 -1.64 -11.12
CA GLY A 407 -33.37 -2.50 -12.11
C GLY A 407 -34.75 -2.03 -12.59
N GLN A 408 -34.75 -0.94 -13.38
CA GLN A 408 -35.68 -0.64 -14.48
C GLN A 408 -37.10 -0.06 -14.28
N ASP A 409 -37.37 0.87 -15.22
CA ASP A 409 -38.62 1.27 -15.88
C ASP A 409 -39.55 2.30 -15.24
N ILE A 410 -39.34 3.56 -15.64
CA ILE A 410 -40.39 4.58 -15.76
C ILE A 410 -40.50 4.96 -17.25
N HIS A 411 -41.56 4.47 -17.89
CA HIS A 411 -42.18 5.11 -19.05
C HIS A 411 -43.02 6.30 -18.56
N ARG A 412 -42.65 7.52 -18.94
CA ARG A 412 -43.56 8.55 -19.47
C ARG A 412 -42.80 9.73 -20.05
#